data_AF-B7JC57-F1
#
_entry.id   AF-B7JC57-F1
#
_cell.length_a   1.000
_cell.length_b   1.000
_cell.length_c   1.000
_cell.angle_alpha   90.00
_cell.angle_beta   90.00
_cell.angle_gamma   90.00
#
_symmetry.space_group_name_H-M   'P 1'
#
loop_
_entity.id
_entity.type
_entity.pdbx_description
1 polymer ?
#
loop_
_entity_poly.entity_id
_entity_poly.type
_entity_poly.pdbx_seq_one_letter_code
_entity_poly.pdbx_strand_id
1 'polypeptide(L)'
;MTTERSLAEAKGCFACHQVDSKVLGPAFAWVAYRYQRDPKAIATLKYAIEHGVSGVWGSMPMPAQSVTPVEAEELVSWVLAQKPVAPPKSD
;
A
#
# COMPACT_ATOMS: atom_id res chain seq x y z
N MET A 1 21.48 -4.96 3.47
CA MET A 1 20.46 -4.77 2.43
C MET A 1 19.19 -5.44 2.91
N THR A 2 18.34 -4.69 3.60
CA THR A 2 16.99 -5.12 3.94
C THR A 2 16.20 -5.18 2.63
N THR A 3 15.64 -6.34 2.29
CA THR A 3 14.69 -6.44 1.17
C THR A 3 13.48 -5.54 1.47
N GLU A 4 12.90 -4.85 0.49
CA GLU A 4 11.81 -3.88 0.77
C GLU A 4 10.59 -4.55 1.44
N ARG A 5 10.38 -5.84 1.17
CA ARG A 5 9.43 -6.69 1.91
C ARG A 5 9.73 -6.75 3.42
N SER A 6 11.00 -6.90 3.80
CA SER A 6 11.40 -6.93 5.22
C SER A 6 11.15 -5.58 5.92
N LEU A 7 11.19 -4.46 5.19
CA LEU A 7 10.77 -3.16 5.74
C LEU A 7 9.26 -3.13 5.98
N ALA A 8 8.44 -3.61 5.04
CA ALA A 8 6.99 -3.71 5.21
C ALA A 8 6.59 -4.63 6.38
N GLU A 9 7.34 -5.73 6.59
CA GLU A 9 7.20 -6.61 7.75
C GLU A 9 7.59 -5.89 9.04
N ALA A 10 8.74 -5.21 9.07
CA ALA A 10 9.22 -4.47 10.24
C ALA A 10 8.30 -3.29 10.63
N LYS A 11 7.67 -2.63 9.65
CA LYS A 11 6.70 -1.54 9.86
C LYS A 11 5.28 -2.03 10.14
N GLY A 12 5.06 -3.35 10.18
CA GLY A 12 3.78 -3.95 10.56
C GLY A 12 2.69 -3.86 9.50
N CYS A 13 3.02 -3.57 8.24
CA CYS A 13 2.03 -3.40 7.17
C CYS A 13 1.18 -4.68 6.97
N PHE A 14 1.79 -5.85 7.22
CA PHE A 14 1.14 -7.15 7.10
C PHE A 14 0.08 -7.46 8.17
N ALA A 15 -0.05 -6.62 9.20
CA ALA A 15 -1.16 -6.73 10.15
C ALA A 15 -2.51 -6.38 9.51
N CYS A 16 -2.51 -5.55 8.47
CA CYS A 16 -3.73 -5.06 7.81
C CYS A 16 -3.79 -5.38 6.31
N HIS A 17 -2.65 -5.68 5.68
CA HIS A 17 -2.53 -5.92 4.25
C HIS A 17 -1.90 -7.29 3.97
N GLN A 18 -2.19 -7.84 2.80
CA GLN A 18 -1.50 -9.00 2.24
C GLN A 18 -1.12 -8.73 0.78
N VAL A 19 -0.28 -9.58 0.20
CA VAL A 19 0.19 -9.37 -1.18
C VAL A 19 -0.96 -9.45 -2.19
N ASP A 20 -1.85 -10.44 -2.04
CA ASP A 20 -2.83 -10.83 -3.06
C ASP A 20 -4.28 -10.91 -2.56
N SER A 21 -4.49 -10.72 -1.26
CA SER A 21 -5.79 -10.88 -0.61
C SER A 21 -6.13 -9.68 0.29
N LYS A 22 -7.43 -9.44 0.46
CA LYS A 22 -7.93 -8.42 1.39
C LYS A 22 -7.87 -8.97 2.81
N VAL A 23 -7.44 -8.14 3.76
CA VAL A 23 -7.57 -8.42 5.20
C VAL A 23 -8.41 -7.31 5.83
N LEU A 24 -7.78 -6.20 6.19
CA LEU A 24 -8.46 -4.97 6.60
C LEU A 24 -8.34 -3.93 5.49
N GLY A 25 -7.11 -3.73 5.02
CA GLY A 25 -6.79 -2.97 3.82
C GLY A 25 -6.83 -3.81 2.54
N PRO A 26 -6.73 -3.15 1.37
CA PRO A 26 -6.62 -3.82 0.09
C PRO A 26 -5.34 -4.66 -0.01
N ALA A 27 -5.35 -5.67 -0.89
CA ALA A 27 -4.13 -6.37 -1.27
C ALA A 27 -3.12 -5.40 -1.93
N PHE A 28 -1.82 -5.61 -1.73
CA PHE A 28 -0.80 -4.79 -2.40
C PHE A 28 -0.87 -4.91 -3.93
N ALA A 29 -1.15 -6.09 -4.47
CA ALA A 29 -1.38 -6.31 -5.90
C ALA A 29 -2.55 -5.48 -6.46
N TRP A 30 -3.55 -5.17 -5.64
CA TRP A 30 -4.68 -4.33 -6.03
C TRP A 30 -4.30 -2.85 -6.05
N VAL A 31 -3.49 -2.42 -5.09
CA VAL A 31 -2.90 -1.07 -5.08
C VAL A 31 -2.04 -0.89 -6.34
N ALA A 32 -1.15 -1.84 -6.63
CA ALA A 32 -0.38 -1.85 -7.87
C ALA A 32 -1.29 -1.73 -9.10
N TYR A 33 -2.35 -2.54 -9.19
CA TYR A 33 -3.31 -2.49 -10.30
C TYR A 33 -4.03 -1.15 -10.45
N ARG A 34 -4.47 -0.55 -9.35
CA ARG A 34 -5.19 0.74 -9.37
C ARG A 34 -4.28 1.88 -9.85
N TYR A 35 -3.02 1.88 -9.43
CA TYR A 35 -2.08 2.98 -9.64
C TYR A 35 -1.06 2.77 -10.77
N GLN A 36 -1.04 1.61 -11.44
CA GLN A 36 -0.06 1.22 -12.48
C GLN A 36 0.12 2.20 -13.66
N ARG A 37 -0.83 3.14 -13.88
CA ARG A 37 -0.77 4.14 -14.95
C ARG A 37 -0.85 5.58 -14.42
N ASP A 38 -0.78 5.75 -13.10
CA ASP A 38 -0.83 7.06 -12.48
C ASP A 38 0.59 7.61 -12.27
N PRO A 39 1.00 8.67 -12.99
CA PRO A 39 2.32 9.27 -12.80
C PRO A 39 2.50 9.89 -11.40
N LYS A 40 1.42 10.08 -10.64
CA LYS A 40 1.42 10.61 -9.27
C LYS A 40 1.35 9.52 -8.20
N ALA A 41 1.34 8.24 -8.58
CA ALA A 41 1.16 7.10 -7.67
C ALA A 41 2.08 7.16 -6.44
N ILE A 42 3.38 7.42 -6.65
CA ILE A 42 4.34 7.49 -5.55
C ILE A 42 3.95 8.58 -4.54
N ALA A 43 3.74 9.81 -5.01
CA ALA A 43 3.39 10.93 -4.14
C ALA A 43 2.07 10.70 -3.39
N THR A 44 1.04 10.18 -4.08
CA THR A 44 -0.27 9.90 -3.49
C THR A 44 -0.19 8.83 -2.40
N LEU A 45 0.52 7.73 -2.66
CA LEU A 45 0.61 6.63 -1.71
C LEU A 45 1.54 6.95 -0.54
N LYS A 46 2.63 7.70 -0.76
CA LYS A 46 3.48 8.21 0.34
C LYS A 46 2.67 9.07 1.29
N TYR A 47 1.90 10.03 0.75
CA TYR A 47 1.04 10.88 1.56
C TYR A 47 0.03 10.06 2.38
N ALA A 48 -0.59 9.05 1.75
CA ALA A 48 -1.53 8.15 2.42
C ALA A 48 -0.88 7.34 3.57
N ILE A 49 0.37 6.86 3.40
CA ILE A 49 1.08 6.14 4.45
C ILE A 49 1.47 7.08 5.60
N GLU A 50 2.00 8.26 5.29
CA GLU A 50 2.48 9.22 6.27
C GLU A 50 1.36 9.87 7.09
N HIS A 51 0.22 10.17 6.45
CA HIS A 51 -0.87 10.96 7.05
C HIS A 51 -2.15 10.16 7.29
N GLY A 52 -2.19 8.91 6.84
CA GLY A 52 -3.40 8.11 6.80
C GLY A 52 -4.29 8.45 5.61
N VAL A 53 -5.29 7.61 5.37
CA VAL A 53 -6.26 7.77 4.28
C VAL A 53 -7.59 7.11 4.62
N SER A 54 -8.69 7.67 4.15
CA SER A 54 -10.02 7.09 4.28
C SER A 54 -10.80 7.21 2.97
N GLY A 55 -11.78 6.35 2.73
CA GLY A 55 -12.72 6.44 1.61
C GLY A 55 -12.20 5.92 0.26
N VAL A 56 -10.91 5.58 0.12
CA VAL A 56 -10.35 5.12 -1.16
C VAL A 56 -10.67 3.65 -1.44
N TRP A 57 -10.66 2.81 -0.41
CA TRP A 57 -10.83 1.35 -0.50
C TRP A 57 -12.02 0.81 0.31
N GLY A 58 -12.85 1.71 0.83
CA GLY A 58 -13.97 1.41 1.72
C GLY A 58 -14.06 2.41 2.87
N SER A 59 -14.92 2.09 3.84
CA SER A 59 -15.17 2.91 5.03
C SER A 59 -14.08 2.81 6.10
N MET A 60 -13.25 1.77 6.06
CA MET A 60 -12.19 1.56 7.04
C MET A 60 -11.00 2.51 6.74
N PRO A 61 -10.65 3.41 7.66
CA PRO A 61 -9.50 4.29 7.48
C PRO A 61 -8.19 3.54 7.73
N MET A 62 -7.17 3.86 6.94
CA MET A 62 -5.78 3.53 7.26
C MET A 62 -5.21 4.67 8.11
N PRO A 63 -4.75 4.42 9.35
CA PRO A 63 -4.13 5.46 10.17
C PRO A 63 -2.77 5.88 9.62
N ALA A 64 -2.28 7.04 10.04
CA ALA A 64 -0.89 7.47 9.79
C ALA A 64 0.10 6.42 10.33
N GLN A 65 1.13 6.11 9.54
CA GLN A 65 2.16 5.14 9.87
C GLN A 65 3.43 5.82 10.35
N SER A 66 4.16 5.17 11.27
CA SER A 66 5.45 5.65 11.77
C SER A 66 6.59 5.29 10.81
N VAL A 67 6.74 6.11 9.77
CA VAL A 67 7.77 5.96 8.73
C VAL A 67 8.46 7.29 8.47
N THR A 68 9.72 7.23 8.06
CA THR A 68 10.42 8.37 7.48
C THR A 68 9.97 8.58 6.02
N PRO A 69 10.20 9.78 5.43
CA PRO A 69 9.88 10.02 4.02
C PRO A 69 10.60 9.09 3.04
N VAL A 70 11.78 8.59 3.42
CA VAL A 70 12.56 7.63 2.64
C VAL A 70 11.93 6.24 2.73
N GLU A 71 11.65 5.76 3.94
CA GLU A 71 10.97 4.47 4.14
C GLU A 71 9.60 4.43 3.46
N ALA A 72 8.84 5.53 3.50
CA ALA A 72 7.56 5.65 2.82
C ALA A 72 7.72 5.46 1.30
N GLU A 73 8.77 6.03 0.71
CA GLU A 73 9.06 5.87 -0.72
C GLU A 73 9.49 4.46 -1.10
N GLU A 74 10.35 3.83 -0.30
CA GLU A 74 10.77 2.43 -0.48
C GLU A 74 9.58 1.47 -0.40
N LEU A 75 8.72 1.65 0.62
CA LEU A 75 7.50 0.86 0.80
C LEU A 75 6.56 1.02 -0.40
N VAL A 76 6.31 2.25 -0.85
CA VAL A 76 5.42 2.51 -1.99
C VAL A 76 5.97 1.94 -3.28
N SER A 77 7.28 2.10 -3.52
CA SER A 77 7.94 1.55 -4.70
C SER A 77 7.80 0.02 -4.74
N TRP A 78 8.00 -0.63 -3.60
CA TRP A 78 7.79 -2.07 -3.46
C TRP A 78 6.32 -2.47 -3.69
N VAL A 79 5.35 -1.75 -3.11
CA VAL A 79 3.92 -2.02 -3.32
C VAL A 79 3.56 -1.90 -4.81
N LEU A 80 4.04 -0.87 -5.50
CA LEU A 80 3.78 -0.66 -6.93
C LEU A 80 4.48 -1.68 -7.83
N ALA A 81 5.58 -2.29 -7.35
CA ALA A 81 6.29 -3.35 -8.05
C ALA A 81 5.60 -4.74 -7.91
N GLN A 82 4.57 -4.87 -7.06
CA GLN A 82 3.81 -6.13 -6.98
C GLN A 82 3.12 -6.43 -8.30
N LYS A 83 2.99 -7.73 -8.62
CA LYS A 83 2.26 -8.17 -9.81
C LYS A 83 0.83 -7.60 -9.77
N PRO A 84 0.45 -6.70 -10.70
CA PRO A 84 -0.86 -6.07 -10.65
C PRO A 84 -1.99 -7.09 -10.85
N VAL A 85 -2.96 -7.10 -9.94
CA VAL A 85 -4.17 -7.92 -10.03
C VAL A 85 -5.38 -7.04 -9.75
N ALA A 86 -6.39 -7.10 -10.63
CA ALA A 86 -7.63 -6.36 -10.41
C ALA A 86 -8.33 -6.86 -9.14
N PRO A 87 -8.86 -5.97 -8.28
CA PRO A 87 -9.74 -6.39 -7.18
C PRO A 87 -10.93 -7.21 -7.73
N PRO A 88 -11.46 -8.17 -6.96
CA PRO A 88 -12.74 -8.78 -7.26
C PRO A 88 -13.80 -7.69 -7.44
N LYS A 89 -14.73 -7.90 -8.38
CA LYS A 89 -15.91 -7.04 -8.45
C LYS A 89 -16.65 -7.18 -7.13
N SER A 90 -16.94 -6.06 -6.48
CA SER A 90 -17.87 -6.04 -5.36
C SER A 90 -19.25 -6.38 -5.93
N ASP A 91 -19.80 -7.50 -5.48
CA ASP A 91 -21.21 -7.86 -5.71
C ASP A 91 -22.15 -6.82 -5.07
#